data_AF-A0A9E7WAF7-F1
#
_entry.id   AF-A0A9E7WAF7-F1
#
_cell.length_a   1.000
_cell.length_b   1.000
_cell.length_c   1.000
_cell.angle_alpha   90.00
_cell.angle_beta   90.00
_cell.angle_gamma   90.00
#
_symmetry.space_group_name_H-M   'P 1'
#
loop_
_entity.id
_entity.type
_entity.pdbx_description
1 polymer ?
#
loop_
_entity_poly.entity_id
_entity_poly.type
_entity_poly.pdbx_seq_one_letter_code
_entity_poly.pdbx_strand_id
1 'polypeptide(L)'
;MRPWNRLTLIACAGLLIPLQGAAQAHGGADDEITREEVEALAEEVGEEVEQSGAQQSDEQAMEQEIEEYEAKERLIGTLIGGFVPYRPTYILPYTYVDSPNQNPVSPRLGEGDYDTNLQDEEAKYQISFKVPLLTGMLDDRTTLWFGYTQKSFWQVYNTDESAPFRETNYEPELFVRHRLGWDLGPGELNAVAIGFNHQSNGQSEPRSRSWNRIKGSIAYTYNRWLFMVNPWYRLPEQDSDNDNDDIHEYLGYAEYIAVYKWDDDHVISTTLMNNLRSDDNRTSVELGYSFPMGERLKGFVQYYNGYGESLIDYNERMHRIGIGIMLNDWL
;
A
#
# COMPACT_ATOMS: atom_id res chain seq x y z
N MET A 1 7.45 31.39 -25.45
CA MET A 1 6.99 30.06 -25.00
C MET A 1 6.43 29.32 -26.22
N ARG A 2 7.00 28.16 -26.56
CA ARG A 2 6.58 27.36 -27.73
C ARG A 2 5.35 26.52 -27.33
N PRO A 3 4.27 26.47 -28.12
CA PRO A 3 3.13 25.61 -27.82
C PRO A 3 3.50 24.14 -28.06
N TRP A 4 3.04 23.29 -27.15
CA TRP A 4 3.24 21.84 -27.18
C TRP A 4 2.34 21.21 -28.27
N ASN A 5 2.90 20.26 -29.03
CA ASN A 5 2.24 19.62 -30.17
C ASN A 5 1.25 18.54 -29.74
N ARG A 6 0.12 18.45 -30.46
CA ARG A 6 -1.04 17.52 -30.33
C ARG A 6 -0.75 16.00 -30.43
N LEU A 7 0.51 15.57 -30.39
CA LEU A 7 0.90 14.17 -30.60
C LEU A 7 1.04 13.35 -29.31
N THR A 8 0.95 13.97 -28.14
CA THR A 8 1.20 13.27 -26.86
C THR A 8 -0.04 12.57 -26.29
N LEU A 9 -1.26 12.96 -26.68
CA LEU A 9 -2.50 12.36 -26.14
C LEU A 9 -2.90 11.03 -26.83
N ILE A 10 -2.45 10.78 -28.06
CA ILE A 10 -2.81 9.54 -28.79
C ILE A 10 -1.96 8.33 -28.34
N ALA A 11 -0.87 8.56 -27.61
CA ALA A 11 0.04 7.49 -27.20
C ALA A 11 -0.51 6.61 -26.05
N CYS A 12 -1.52 7.05 -25.29
CA CYS A 12 -2.05 6.28 -24.17
C CYS A 12 -3.11 5.24 -24.56
N ALA A 13 -3.72 5.33 -25.75
CA ALA A 13 -4.75 4.39 -26.19
C ALA A 13 -4.21 3.16 -26.97
N GLY A 14 -2.90 3.12 -27.28
CA GLY A 14 -2.32 2.17 -28.23
C GLY A 14 -1.80 0.83 -27.69
N LEU A 15 -2.01 0.48 -26.41
CA LEU A 15 -1.43 -0.73 -25.81
C LEU A 15 -2.41 -1.88 -25.51
N LEU A 16 -3.66 -1.80 -26.00
CA LEU A 16 -4.61 -2.91 -25.93
C LEU A 16 -4.47 -3.83 -27.15
N ILE A 17 -3.67 -4.88 -26.99
CA ILE A 17 -3.65 -6.03 -27.92
C ILE A 17 -4.99 -6.78 -27.78
N PRO A 18 -5.66 -7.20 -28.87
CA PRO A 18 -6.92 -7.94 -28.78
C PRO A 18 -6.63 -9.41 -28.43
N LEU A 19 -7.19 -9.89 -27.33
CA LEU A 19 -7.35 -11.32 -27.06
C LEU A 19 -8.84 -11.65 -27.13
N GLN A 20 -9.25 -12.19 -28.27
CA GLN A 20 -10.56 -12.83 -28.45
C GLN A 20 -10.55 -14.18 -27.74
N GLY A 21 -11.52 -14.45 -26.86
CA GLY A 21 -11.72 -15.80 -26.33
C GLY A 21 -12.69 -15.94 -25.17
N ALA A 22 -13.93 -16.31 -25.50
CA ALA A 22 -14.92 -17.03 -24.69
C ALA A 22 -15.62 -16.30 -23.52
N ALA A 23 -16.83 -15.83 -23.85
CA ALA A 23 -17.94 -15.61 -22.92
C ALA A 23 -18.56 -16.94 -22.46
N GLN A 24 -18.98 -17.04 -21.18
CA GLN A 24 -20.37 -17.29 -20.74
C GLN A 24 -20.50 -17.58 -19.22
N ALA A 25 -21.31 -16.73 -18.55
CA ALA A 25 -22.28 -16.99 -17.46
C ALA A 25 -21.79 -17.64 -16.13
N HIS A 26 -22.22 -17.26 -14.91
CA HIS A 26 -23.36 -16.48 -14.41
C HIS A 26 -23.17 -16.22 -12.89
N GLY A 27 -23.61 -15.06 -12.39
CA GLY A 27 -24.34 -14.94 -11.11
C GLY A 27 -23.57 -14.53 -9.85
N GLY A 28 -23.62 -13.24 -9.51
CA GLY A 28 -23.28 -12.69 -8.19
C GLY A 28 -23.04 -11.19 -8.28
N ALA A 29 -23.88 -10.39 -7.64
CA ALA A 29 -23.81 -8.93 -7.69
C ALA A 29 -22.59 -8.41 -6.93
N ASP A 30 -21.55 -8.07 -7.67
CA ASP A 30 -20.57 -7.04 -7.36
C ASP A 30 -20.46 -6.20 -8.64
N ASP A 31 -20.59 -4.87 -8.55
CA ASP A 31 -20.50 -3.94 -9.68
C ASP A 31 -19.06 -3.95 -10.24
N GLU A 32 -18.71 -4.99 -11.00
CA GLU A 32 -17.50 -5.06 -11.79
C GLU A 32 -17.76 -4.23 -13.06
N ILE A 33 -17.26 -2.99 -13.08
CA ILE A 33 -17.35 -2.10 -14.24
C ILE A 33 -16.73 -2.84 -15.43
N THR A 34 -17.57 -3.13 -16.41
CA THR A 34 -17.17 -3.89 -17.59
C THR A 34 -16.30 -3.03 -18.51
N ARG A 35 -15.41 -3.67 -19.27
CA ARG A 35 -14.59 -2.99 -20.27
C ARG A 35 -15.43 -2.21 -21.28
N GLU A 36 -16.63 -2.71 -21.60
CA GLU A 36 -17.59 -2.05 -22.49
C GLU A 36 -18.12 -0.75 -21.87
N GLU A 37 -18.35 -0.69 -20.56
CA GLU A 37 -18.74 0.54 -19.86
C GLU A 37 -17.61 1.57 -19.84
N VAL A 38 -16.35 1.14 -19.66
CA VAL A 38 -15.18 2.05 -19.70
C VAL A 38 -14.95 2.59 -21.12
N GLU A 39 -15.08 1.74 -22.15
CA GLU A 39 -14.93 2.15 -23.56
C GLU A 39 -16.07 3.08 -23.98
N ALA A 40 -17.31 2.82 -23.56
CA ALA A 40 -18.47 3.69 -23.83
C ALA A 40 -18.32 5.07 -23.16
N LEU A 41 -17.84 5.12 -21.91
CA LEU A 41 -17.56 6.37 -21.21
C LEU A 41 -16.40 7.16 -21.85
N ALA A 42 -15.38 6.47 -22.35
CA ALA A 42 -14.27 7.12 -23.05
C ALA A 42 -14.69 7.69 -24.42
N GLU A 43 -15.61 7.02 -25.12
CA GLU A 43 -16.24 7.54 -26.33
C GLU A 43 -17.17 8.73 -26.04
N GLU A 44 -17.99 8.67 -24.99
CA GLU A 44 -18.90 9.76 -24.58
C GLU A 44 -18.11 11.04 -24.24
N VAL A 45 -17.03 10.91 -23.46
CA VAL A 45 -16.11 12.02 -23.16
C VAL A 45 -15.37 12.51 -24.41
N GLY A 46 -15.06 11.61 -25.35
CA GLY A 46 -14.44 11.96 -26.63
C GLY A 46 -15.36 12.75 -27.55
N GLU A 47 -16.66 12.41 -27.60
CA GLU A 47 -17.67 13.07 -28.43
C GLU A 47 -18.07 14.46 -27.89
N GLU A 48 -18.12 14.64 -26.57
CA GLU A 48 -18.37 15.96 -25.94
C GLU A 48 -17.26 16.97 -26.25
N VAL A 49 -16.01 16.51 -26.37
CA VAL A 49 -14.85 17.35 -26.68
C VAL A 49 -14.79 17.77 -28.16
N GLU A 50 -15.37 17.00 -29.09
CA GLU A 50 -15.30 17.31 -30.53
C GLU A 50 -16.35 18.31 -31.03
N GLN A 51 -17.44 18.57 -30.29
CA GLN A 51 -18.53 19.45 -30.76
C GLN A 51 -18.34 20.97 -30.52
N SER A 52 -17.29 21.43 -29.83
CA SER A 52 -17.19 22.83 -29.32
C SER A 52 -16.57 23.87 -30.27
N GLY A 53 -16.71 23.70 -31.59
CA GLY A 53 -16.16 24.62 -32.59
C GLY A 53 -17.00 25.85 -32.93
N ALA A 54 -17.44 26.70 -31.98
CA ALA A 54 -17.85 28.10 -32.25
C ALA A 54 -18.05 28.96 -30.99
N GLN A 55 -17.45 30.17 -31.01
CA GLN A 55 -17.62 31.35 -30.12
C GLN A 55 -18.61 31.20 -28.95
N GLN A 56 -18.07 30.90 -27.76
CA GLN A 56 -18.79 30.90 -26.50
C GLN A 56 -18.51 32.14 -25.66
N SER A 57 -19.50 32.56 -24.89
CA SER A 57 -19.35 33.59 -23.86
C SER A 57 -18.52 33.10 -22.68
N ASP A 58 -17.89 34.01 -21.92
CA ASP A 58 -17.04 33.66 -20.78
C ASP A 58 -17.76 32.79 -19.72
N GLU A 59 -19.09 32.93 -19.56
CA GLU A 59 -19.91 32.07 -18.68
C GLU A 59 -20.00 30.63 -19.20
N GLN A 60 -20.20 30.45 -20.51
CA GLN A 60 -20.26 29.13 -21.14
C GLN A 60 -18.90 28.43 -21.18
N ALA A 61 -17.81 29.20 -21.30
CA ALA A 61 -16.46 28.66 -21.20
C ALA A 61 -16.16 28.15 -19.77
N MET A 62 -16.66 28.84 -18.74
CA MET A 62 -16.52 28.42 -17.34
C MET A 62 -17.38 27.19 -17.03
N GLU A 63 -18.61 27.12 -17.56
CA GLU A 63 -19.46 25.92 -17.43
C GLU A 63 -18.81 24.70 -18.11
N GLN A 64 -18.22 24.87 -19.29
CA GLN A 64 -17.47 23.79 -19.95
C GLN A 64 -16.22 23.35 -19.20
N GLU A 65 -15.49 24.28 -18.58
CA GLU A 65 -14.32 23.95 -17.77
C GLU A 65 -14.72 23.13 -16.52
N ILE A 66 -15.87 23.44 -15.92
CA ILE A 66 -16.45 22.66 -14.81
C ILE A 66 -16.89 21.28 -15.29
N GLU A 67 -17.60 21.17 -16.41
CA GLU A 67 -18.01 19.88 -16.98
C GLU A 67 -16.81 18.99 -17.35
N GLU A 68 -15.76 19.57 -17.96
CA GLU A 68 -14.51 18.87 -18.27
C GLU A 68 -13.79 18.42 -16.99
N TYR A 69 -13.84 19.22 -15.93
CA TYR A 69 -13.28 18.88 -14.63
C TYR A 69 -14.06 17.73 -13.95
N GLU A 70 -15.39 17.78 -13.97
CA GLU A 70 -16.24 16.71 -13.43
C GLU A 70 -16.11 15.40 -14.24
N ALA A 71 -15.98 15.47 -15.56
CA ALA A 71 -15.72 14.32 -16.42
C ALA A 71 -14.36 13.69 -16.11
N LYS A 72 -13.32 14.52 -15.86
CA LYS A 72 -12.02 14.04 -15.36
C LYS A 72 -12.12 13.42 -13.97
N GLU A 73 -12.91 13.98 -13.06
CA GLU A 73 -13.16 13.38 -11.75
C GLU A 73 -13.87 12.03 -11.84
N ARG A 74 -14.86 11.88 -12.74
CA ARG A 74 -15.51 10.59 -13.01
C ARG A 74 -14.56 9.57 -13.63
N LEU A 75 -13.73 9.99 -14.59
CA LEU A 75 -12.69 9.15 -15.19
C LEU A 75 -11.66 8.70 -14.16
N ILE A 76 -11.22 9.62 -13.29
CA ILE A 76 -10.36 9.30 -12.14
C ILE A 76 -11.07 8.34 -11.20
N GLY A 77 -12.37 8.50 -10.93
CA GLY A 77 -13.19 7.56 -10.16
C GLY A 77 -13.21 6.15 -10.76
N THR A 78 -13.36 6.04 -12.08
CA THR A 78 -13.32 4.75 -12.81
C THR A 78 -11.92 4.14 -12.85
N LEU A 79 -10.88 4.95 -13.01
CA LEU A 79 -9.48 4.52 -12.91
C LEU A 79 -9.13 4.06 -11.49
N ILE A 80 -9.63 4.77 -10.47
CA ILE A 80 -9.59 4.37 -9.05
C ILE A 80 -10.34 3.06 -8.83
N GLY A 81 -11.42 2.79 -9.59
CA GLY A 81 -12.11 1.49 -9.60
C GLY A 81 -11.22 0.29 -9.97
N GLY A 82 -10.10 0.51 -10.67
CA GLY A 82 -9.08 -0.52 -10.91
C GLY A 82 -8.14 -0.79 -9.72
N PHE A 83 -8.11 0.12 -8.73
CA PHE A 83 -7.31 -0.01 -7.52
C PHE A 83 -8.15 -0.60 -6.39
N VAL A 84 -7.78 -1.81 -5.98
CA VAL A 84 -8.39 -2.47 -4.83
C VAL A 84 -7.52 -2.19 -3.60
N PRO A 85 -8.11 -1.87 -2.43
CA PRO A 85 -7.35 -1.81 -1.18
C PRO A 85 -6.57 -3.12 -0.93
N TYR A 86 -5.34 -3.00 -0.42
CA TYR A 86 -4.48 -4.17 -0.19
C TYR A 86 -4.15 -4.38 1.29
N ARG A 87 -3.35 -3.49 1.88
CA ARG A 87 -3.17 -3.38 3.34
C ARG A 87 -3.97 -2.16 3.85
N PRO A 88 -4.03 -1.90 5.17
CA PRO A 88 -4.74 -0.73 5.67
C PRO A 88 -4.18 0.57 5.10
N THR A 89 -5.05 1.48 4.67
CA THR A 89 -4.67 2.84 4.28
C THR A 89 -5.11 3.81 5.36
N TYR A 90 -4.16 4.57 5.89
CA TYR A 90 -4.39 5.46 7.03
C TYR A 90 -3.46 6.67 7.00
N ILE A 91 -3.87 7.71 7.71
CA ILE A 91 -3.02 8.83 8.11
C ILE A 91 -3.18 9.05 9.61
N LEU A 92 -2.07 9.11 10.31
CA LEU A 92 -1.92 9.50 11.71
C LEU A 92 -1.27 10.88 11.71
N PRO A 93 -2.05 11.98 11.73
CA PRO A 93 -1.50 13.33 11.71
C PRO A 93 -0.57 13.59 12.89
N TYR A 94 -0.81 12.91 14.01
CA TYR A 94 0.02 12.97 15.19
C TYR A 94 0.44 11.57 15.64
N THR A 95 1.74 11.38 15.74
CA THR A 95 2.38 10.26 16.42
C THR A 95 3.49 10.79 17.32
N TYR A 96 3.75 10.08 18.42
CA TYR A 96 4.85 10.36 19.34
C TYR A 96 5.77 9.14 19.41
N VAL A 97 7.05 9.33 19.13
CA VAL A 97 8.11 8.34 19.30
C VAL A 97 9.02 8.72 20.46
N ASP A 98 9.20 7.80 21.41
CA ASP A 98 9.93 8.05 22.67
C ASP A 98 11.43 8.35 22.48
N SER A 99 12.05 7.79 21.45
CA SER A 99 13.47 7.98 21.14
C SER A 99 13.68 7.84 19.63
N PRO A 100 13.52 8.93 18.86
CA PRO A 100 13.77 8.91 17.43
C PRO A 100 15.24 8.58 17.13
N ASN A 101 15.47 7.75 16.11
CA ASN A 101 16.80 7.31 15.72
C ASN A 101 17.59 8.43 15.05
N GLN A 102 18.38 9.17 15.85
CA GLN A 102 19.16 10.32 15.36
C GLN A 102 20.32 9.91 14.45
N ASN A 103 20.88 8.70 14.63
CA ASN A 103 22.08 8.24 13.94
C ASN A 103 21.88 6.81 13.43
N PRO A 104 21.09 6.61 12.36
CA PRO A 104 20.79 5.28 11.85
C PRO A 104 22.04 4.62 11.28
N VAL A 105 22.30 3.39 11.67
CA VAL A 105 23.52 2.65 11.28
C VAL A 105 23.17 1.50 10.35
N SER A 106 24.07 1.15 9.43
CA SER A 106 24.03 -0.15 8.78
C SER A 106 25.41 -0.81 8.71
N PRO A 107 25.49 -2.16 8.62
CA PRO A 107 26.75 -2.89 8.57
C PRO A 107 27.67 -2.44 7.43
N ARG A 108 27.11 -2.16 6.25
CA ARG A 108 27.91 -1.77 5.07
C ARG A 108 28.27 -0.29 5.07
N LEU A 109 27.32 0.58 5.41
CA LEU A 109 27.44 2.03 5.19
C LEU A 109 27.87 2.82 6.44
N GLY A 110 27.80 2.21 7.61
CA GLY A 110 28.07 2.90 8.88
C GLY A 110 26.93 3.84 9.27
N GLU A 111 27.28 4.90 9.99
CA GLU A 111 26.34 5.92 10.47
C GLU A 111 25.83 6.80 9.32
N GLY A 112 24.52 7.03 9.30
CA GLY A 112 23.85 7.90 8.34
C GLY A 112 23.16 9.06 9.03
N ASP A 113 23.96 10.03 9.46
CA ASP A 113 23.49 11.22 10.18
C ASP A 113 22.42 12.00 9.39
N TYR A 114 21.51 12.62 10.14
CA TYR A 114 20.62 13.64 9.60
C TYR A 114 21.30 15.01 9.69
N ASP A 115 21.04 15.88 8.72
CA ASP A 115 21.50 17.28 8.77
C ASP A 115 20.84 18.08 9.91
N THR A 116 19.81 17.51 10.54
CA THR A 116 18.89 18.17 11.46
C THR A 116 18.50 17.22 12.59
N ASN A 117 18.22 17.76 13.78
CA ASN A 117 17.76 16.93 14.90
C ASN A 117 16.31 16.50 14.69
N LEU A 118 16.04 15.21 14.83
CA LEU A 118 14.68 14.69 14.78
C LEU A 118 13.92 15.04 16.06
N GLN A 119 12.65 15.38 15.89
CA GLN A 119 11.69 15.53 16.97
C GLN A 119 10.93 14.22 17.21
N ASP A 120 10.38 14.09 18.41
CA ASP A 120 9.57 12.96 18.85
C ASP A 120 8.22 12.92 18.13
N GLU A 121 7.72 14.06 17.67
CA GLU A 121 6.45 14.19 16.97
C GLU A 121 6.57 14.04 15.45
N GLU A 122 5.83 13.09 14.89
CA GLU A 122 5.75 12.89 13.44
C GLU A 122 4.31 12.67 12.98
N ALA A 123 3.99 13.08 11.76
CA ALA A 123 2.88 12.48 11.03
C ALA A 123 3.36 11.15 10.41
N LYS A 124 2.51 10.13 10.47
CA LYS A 124 2.75 8.81 9.85
C LYS A 124 1.59 8.50 8.92
N TYR A 125 1.86 8.00 7.72
CA TYR A 125 0.79 7.48 6.88
C TYR A 125 1.22 6.25 6.10
N GLN A 126 0.22 5.46 5.73
CA GLN A 126 0.37 4.31 4.84
C GLN A 126 -0.66 4.38 3.72
N ILE A 127 -0.20 4.18 2.49
CA ILE A 127 -1.05 4.01 1.31
C ILE A 127 -0.80 2.61 0.79
N SER A 128 -1.87 1.84 0.56
CA SER A 128 -1.73 0.48 0.05
C SER A 128 -2.85 0.07 -0.89
N PHE A 129 -2.47 -0.36 -2.08
CA PHE A 129 -3.40 -0.82 -3.11
C PHE A 129 -2.83 -2.02 -3.87
N LYS A 130 -3.70 -2.66 -4.64
CA LYS A 130 -3.35 -3.70 -5.60
C LYS A 130 -4.23 -3.58 -6.85
N VAL A 131 -3.69 -4.03 -7.98
CA VAL A 131 -4.34 -4.04 -9.28
C VAL A 131 -4.25 -5.46 -9.84
N PRO A 132 -5.38 -6.05 -10.31
CA PRO A 132 -5.32 -7.33 -10.98
C PRO A 132 -4.64 -7.15 -12.34
N LEU A 133 -3.60 -7.91 -12.62
CA LEU A 133 -2.89 -7.88 -13.90
C LEU A 133 -3.39 -8.95 -14.87
N LEU A 134 -3.64 -10.15 -14.35
CA LEU A 134 -4.15 -11.27 -15.14
C LEU A 134 -5.02 -12.17 -14.26
N THR A 135 -6.33 -12.13 -14.51
CA THR A 135 -7.32 -13.02 -13.88
C THR A 135 -7.45 -14.32 -14.68
N GLY A 136 -7.89 -15.41 -14.05
CA GLY A 136 -8.20 -16.64 -14.79
C GLY A 136 -7.00 -17.47 -15.26
N MET A 137 -5.77 -17.20 -14.78
CA MET A 137 -4.54 -17.83 -15.31
C MET A 137 -4.51 -19.37 -15.23
N LEU A 138 -5.21 -19.93 -14.24
CA LEU A 138 -5.36 -21.38 -14.05
C LEU A 138 -6.85 -21.74 -14.04
N ASP A 139 -7.59 -21.03 -13.19
CA ASP A 139 -9.04 -21.02 -13.06
C ASP A 139 -9.50 -19.60 -12.65
N ASP A 140 -10.81 -19.40 -12.54
CA ASP A 140 -11.48 -18.17 -12.10
C ASP A 140 -11.10 -17.72 -10.67
N ARG A 141 -10.42 -18.57 -9.90
CA ARG A 141 -9.94 -18.30 -8.53
C ARG A 141 -8.50 -17.83 -8.48
N THR A 142 -7.78 -17.87 -9.60
CA THR A 142 -6.36 -17.52 -9.70
C THR A 142 -6.18 -16.16 -10.36
N THR A 143 -5.40 -15.29 -9.73
CA THR A 143 -5.12 -13.97 -10.28
C THR A 143 -3.68 -13.55 -9.98
N LEU A 144 -2.99 -13.03 -11.00
CA LEU A 144 -1.74 -12.29 -10.85
C LEU A 144 -2.06 -10.85 -10.48
N TRP A 145 -1.42 -10.37 -9.43
CA TRP A 145 -1.62 -9.04 -8.86
C TRP A 145 -0.31 -8.25 -8.88
N PHE A 146 -0.42 -6.97 -9.19
CA PHE A 146 0.54 -5.97 -8.74
C PHE A 146 0.04 -5.37 -7.43
N GLY A 147 0.90 -5.29 -6.43
CA GLY A 147 0.64 -4.61 -5.16
C GLY A 147 1.62 -3.46 -4.97
N TYR A 148 1.20 -2.44 -4.25
CA TYR A 148 2.06 -1.35 -3.82
C TYR A 148 1.66 -0.93 -2.42
N THR A 149 2.63 -0.87 -1.52
CA THR A 149 2.48 -0.26 -0.19
C THR A 149 3.55 0.79 0.00
N GLN A 150 3.17 1.95 0.50
CA GLN A 150 4.10 3.00 0.90
C GLN A 150 3.83 3.38 2.35
N LYS A 151 4.88 3.47 3.17
CA LYS A 151 4.83 4.05 4.51
C LYS A 151 5.73 5.27 4.57
N SER A 152 5.24 6.37 5.12
CA SER A 152 6.02 7.61 5.24
C SER A 152 5.94 8.17 6.65
N PHE A 153 7.06 8.75 7.09
CA PHE A 153 7.26 9.37 8.40
C PHE A 153 7.72 10.81 8.16
N TRP A 154 6.90 11.75 8.61
CA TRP A 154 7.03 13.17 8.29
C TRP A 154 7.20 13.98 9.56
N GLN A 155 8.31 14.71 9.66
CA GLN A 155 8.60 15.66 10.74
C GLN A 155 7.78 16.94 10.57
N VAL A 156 6.45 16.83 10.41
CA VAL A 156 5.54 17.96 10.12
C VAL A 156 5.59 19.07 11.16
N TYR A 157 5.94 18.72 12.40
CA TYR A 157 6.06 19.64 13.53
C TYR A 157 7.44 20.28 13.66
N ASN A 158 8.44 19.76 12.94
CA ASN A 158 9.81 20.28 12.96
C ASN A 158 9.95 21.47 12.01
N THR A 159 9.25 22.55 12.34
CA THR A 159 9.16 23.75 11.50
C THR A 159 10.48 24.51 11.39
N ASP A 160 11.35 24.39 12.40
CA ASP A 160 12.69 25.00 12.40
C ASP A 160 13.57 24.40 11.30
N GLU A 161 13.30 23.14 10.92
CA GLU A 161 14.03 22.37 9.90
C GLU A 161 13.24 22.23 8.59
N SER A 162 12.23 23.09 8.38
CA SER A 162 11.35 23.08 7.21
C SER A 162 10.50 21.82 7.03
N ALA A 163 10.18 21.14 8.13
CA ALA A 163 9.28 19.99 8.20
C ALA A 163 9.61 18.87 7.17
N PRO A 164 10.82 18.27 7.22
CA PRO A 164 11.25 17.30 6.22
C PRO A 164 10.57 15.95 6.39
N PHE A 165 10.45 15.19 5.31
CA PHE A 165 10.21 13.74 5.44
C PHE A 165 11.47 13.09 6.00
N ARG A 166 11.33 12.38 7.12
CA ARG A 166 12.44 11.63 7.71
C ARG A 166 12.71 10.36 6.93
N GLU A 167 11.64 9.64 6.58
CA GLU A 167 11.74 8.34 5.92
C GLU A 167 10.50 8.06 5.07
N THR A 168 10.69 7.35 3.96
CA THR A 168 9.60 6.74 3.20
C THR A 168 10.04 5.36 2.73
N ASN A 169 9.21 4.34 2.93
CA ASN A 169 9.46 3.00 2.41
C ASN A 169 8.49 2.69 1.28
N TYR A 170 9.05 2.29 0.15
CA TYR A 170 8.36 1.88 -1.07
C TYR A 170 8.39 0.35 -1.13
N GLU A 171 7.23 -0.30 -1.17
CA GLU A 171 7.09 -1.76 -1.14
C GLU A 171 6.21 -2.26 -2.30
N PRO A 172 6.72 -2.31 -3.55
CA PRO A 172 6.02 -2.96 -4.66
C PRO A 172 6.09 -4.49 -4.56
N GLU A 173 5.02 -5.15 -4.99
CA GLU A 173 4.85 -6.60 -4.98
C GLU A 173 4.28 -7.10 -6.32
N LEU A 174 4.75 -8.25 -6.81
CA LEU A 174 4.16 -8.98 -7.92
C LEU A 174 3.89 -10.41 -7.46
N PHE A 175 2.62 -10.78 -7.35
CA PHE A 175 2.23 -12.03 -6.70
C PHE A 175 1.05 -12.72 -7.37
N VAL A 176 1.05 -14.05 -7.33
CA VAL A 176 -0.10 -14.86 -7.72
C VAL A 176 -0.87 -15.23 -6.45
N ARG A 177 -2.17 -14.98 -6.46
CA ARG A 177 -3.09 -15.39 -5.39
C ARG A 177 -4.09 -16.40 -5.93
N HIS A 178 -4.33 -17.46 -5.17
CA HIS A 178 -5.36 -18.46 -5.44
C HIS A 178 -6.35 -18.50 -4.27
N ARG A 179 -7.65 -18.34 -4.57
CA ARG A 179 -8.74 -18.51 -3.58
C ARG A 179 -9.02 -20.01 -3.39
N LEU A 180 -9.03 -20.47 -2.15
CA LEU A 180 -9.19 -21.89 -1.79
C LEU A 180 -10.62 -22.19 -1.34
N GLY A 181 -11.07 -21.53 -0.27
CA GLY A 181 -12.39 -21.78 0.34
C GLY A 181 -12.49 -23.16 1.02
N TRP A 182 -11.41 -23.60 1.68
CA TRP A 182 -11.35 -24.94 2.29
C TRP A 182 -11.73 -24.89 3.77
N ASP A 183 -12.75 -25.65 4.16
CA ASP A 183 -13.06 -25.90 5.57
C ASP A 183 -11.90 -26.62 6.26
N LEU A 184 -11.27 -25.97 7.24
CA LEU A 184 -10.15 -26.52 8.00
C LEU A 184 -10.42 -26.37 9.50
N GLY A 185 -10.92 -27.45 10.10
CA GLY A 185 -11.28 -27.45 11.52
C GLY A 185 -12.45 -26.50 11.77
N PRO A 186 -12.34 -25.54 12.70
CA PRO A 186 -13.46 -24.66 13.05
C PRO A 186 -13.63 -23.46 12.10
N GLY A 187 -12.70 -23.23 11.16
CA GLY A 187 -12.72 -22.09 10.26
C GLY A 187 -12.33 -22.44 8.83
N GLU A 188 -12.01 -21.44 8.03
CA GLU A 188 -11.81 -21.56 6.59
C GLU A 188 -10.41 -21.09 6.19
N LEU A 189 -9.72 -21.89 5.37
CA LEU A 189 -8.53 -21.46 4.66
C LEU A 189 -8.96 -20.74 3.37
N ASN A 190 -8.88 -19.41 3.38
CA ASN A 190 -9.53 -18.55 2.38
C ASN A 190 -8.69 -18.47 1.10
N ALA A 191 -7.41 -18.17 1.25
CA ALA A 191 -6.53 -17.91 0.12
C ALA A 191 -5.07 -18.17 0.48
N VAL A 192 -4.30 -18.47 -0.56
CA VAL A 192 -2.83 -18.48 -0.53
C VAL A 192 -2.29 -17.56 -1.62
N ALA A 193 -1.16 -16.94 -1.35
CA ALA A 193 -0.42 -16.18 -2.35
C ALA A 193 1.07 -16.46 -2.26
N ILE A 194 1.76 -16.31 -3.39
CA ILE A 194 3.22 -16.29 -3.46
C ILE A 194 3.66 -15.26 -4.49
N GLY A 195 4.73 -14.53 -4.19
CA GLY A 195 5.22 -13.52 -5.10
C GLY A 195 6.57 -12.95 -4.73
N PHE A 196 7.03 -12.08 -5.62
CA PHE A 196 8.21 -11.26 -5.41
C PHE A 196 7.82 -9.95 -4.73
N ASN A 197 8.68 -9.50 -3.83
CA ASN A 197 8.53 -8.26 -3.10
C ASN A 197 9.89 -7.55 -3.08
N HIS A 198 9.86 -6.27 -3.43
CA HIS A 198 10.97 -5.36 -3.22
C HIS A 198 10.55 -4.36 -2.14
N GLN A 199 11.46 -4.00 -1.25
CA GLN A 199 11.24 -2.89 -0.34
C GLN A 199 12.52 -2.06 -0.25
N SER A 200 12.40 -0.76 -0.45
CA SER A 200 13.51 0.19 -0.29
C SER A 200 13.02 1.51 0.27
N ASN A 201 13.94 2.31 0.80
CA ASN A 201 13.61 3.66 1.26
C ASN A 201 13.88 4.78 0.24
N GLY A 202 14.45 4.45 -0.91
CA GLY A 202 14.75 5.40 -1.98
C GLY A 202 15.76 6.48 -1.60
N GLN A 203 16.50 6.31 -0.51
CA GLN A 203 17.55 7.24 -0.08
C GLN A 203 18.90 6.91 -0.74
N SER A 204 19.79 7.91 -0.83
CA SER A 204 21.19 7.69 -1.17
C SER A 204 22.00 7.19 0.03
N GLU A 205 23.20 6.64 -0.23
CA GLU A 205 24.18 6.37 0.82
C GLU A 205 24.49 7.63 1.64
N PRO A 206 24.76 7.52 2.95
CA PRO A 206 24.80 6.29 3.77
C PRO A 206 23.44 5.81 4.32
N ARG A 207 22.34 6.51 4.02
CA ARG A 207 20.99 6.20 4.54
C ARG A 207 20.19 5.24 3.66
N SER A 208 20.76 4.76 2.56
CA SER A 208 20.15 3.74 1.71
C SER A 208 19.83 2.46 2.51
N ARG A 209 18.62 1.96 2.37
CA ARG A 209 18.17 0.66 2.90
C ARG A 209 17.32 -0.03 1.85
N SER A 210 17.58 -1.30 1.60
CA SER A 210 16.77 -2.10 0.69
C SER A 210 16.94 -3.60 0.92
N TRP A 211 15.98 -4.37 0.40
CA TRP A 211 16.03 -5.83 0.35
C TRP A 211 14.98 -6.38 -0.61
N ASN A 212 15.26 -7.57 -1.14
CA ASN A 212 14.37 -8.32 -2.01
C ASN A 212 13.92 -9.63 -1.36
N ARG A 213 12.66 -10.01 -1.56
CA ARG A 213 12.05 -11.18 -0.92
C ARG A 213 11.18 -11.98 -1.87
N ILE A 214 11.14 -13.29 -1.67
CA ILE A 214 9.99 -14.11 -2.05
C ILE A 214 9.08 -14.20 -0.84
N LYS A 215 7.84 -13.70 -0.97
CA LYS A 215 6.84 -13.70 0.11
C LYS A 215 5.74 -14.71 -0.20
N GLY A 216 5.36 -15.47 0.81
CA GLY A 216 4.10 -16.18 0.84
C GLY A 216 3.05 -15.39 1.62
N SER A 217 1.78 -15.72 1.44
CA SER A 217 0.69 -15.27 2.31
C SER A 217 -0.34 -16.37 2.43
N ILE A 218 -0.81 -16.61 3.64
CA ILE A 218 -1.84 -17.60 3.96
C ILE A 218 -2.89 -16.88 4.80
N ALA A 219 -4.16 -16.92 4.38
CA ALA A 219 -5.27 -16.26 5.10
C ALA A 219 -6.27 -17.31 5.61
N TYR A 220 -6.56 -17.27 6.91
CA TYR A 220 -7.49 -18.16 7.59
C TYR A 220 -8.49 -17.35 8.41
N THR A 221 -9.79 -17.65 8.27
CA THR A 221 -10.86 -16.94 8.98
C THR A 221 -11.57 -17.89 9.93
N TYR A 222 -11.99 -17.36 11.08
CA TYR A 222 -12.78 -18.11 12.05
C TYR A 222 -13.72 -17.17 12.81
N ASN A 223 -15.03 -17.29 12.59
CA ASN A 223 -16.04 -16.38 13.13
C ASN A 223 -15.70 -14.91 12.82
N ARG A 224 -15.29 -14.15 13.84
CA ARG A 224 -14.93 -12.73 13.78
C ARG A 224 -13.42 -12.49 13.62
N TRP A 225 -12.65 -13.56 13.45
CA TRP A 225 -11.20 -13.50 13.34
C TRP A 225 -10.73 -13.68 11.89
N LEU A 226 -9.71 -12.92 11.52
CA LEU A 226 -8.83 -13.18 10.39
C LEU A 226 -7.42 -13.37 10.93
N PHE A 227 -6.77 -14.45 10.53
CA PHE A 227 -5.37 -14.74 10.79
C PHE A 227 -4.63 -14.78 9.46
N MET A 228 -3.48 -14.12 9.39
CA MET A 228 -2.58 -14.23 8.24
C MET A 228 -1.18 -14.58 8.69
N VAL A 229 -0.52 -15.42 7.90
CA VAL A 229 0.91 -15.69 8.03
C VAL A 229 1.57 -15.37 6.70
N ASN A 230 2.50 -14.43 6.73
CA ASN A 230 3.21 -13.93 5.57
C ASN A 230 4.70 -14.30 5.69
N PRO A 231 5.09 -15.56 5.43
CA PRO A 231 6.49 -15.95 5.48
C PRO A 231 7.27 -15.34 4.33
N TRP A 232 8.57 -15.13 4.51
CA TRP A 232 9.46 -14.69 3.44
C TRP A 232 10.79 -15.39 3.43
N TYR A 233 11.35 -15.46 2.23
CA TYR A 233 12.75 -15.78 1.99
C TYR A 233 13.43 -14.53 1.44
N ARG A 234 14.43 -14.00 2.16
CA ARG A 234 15.27 -12.91 1.68
C ARG A 234 16.17 -13.43 0.57
N LEU A 235 16.14 -12.76 -0.57
CA LEU A 235 17.01 -13.06 -1.69
C LEU A 235 18.43 -12.53 -1.40
N PRO A 236 19.48 -13.33 -1.64
CA PRO A 236 20.86 -12.85 -1.51
C PRO A 236 21.15 -11.68 -2.47
N GLU A 237 21.88 -10.69 -1.97
CA GLU A 237 22.37 -9.53 -2.72
C GLU A 237 23.90 -9.56 -2.74
N GLN A 238 24.54 -8.88 -3.70
CA GLN A 238 26.00 -8.76 -3.70
C GLN A 238 26.44 -7.91 -2.51
N ASP A 239 27.58 -8.24 -1.88
CA ASP A 239 28.07 -7.54 -0.69
C ASP A 239 28.23 -6.03 -0.90
N SER A 240 28.54 -5.59 -2.14
CA SER A 240 28.64 -4.17 -2.49
C SER A 240 27.33 -3.40 -2.42
N ASP A 241 26.21 -4.11 -2.55
CA ASP A 241 24.86 -3.54 -2.70
C ASP A 241 23.97 -3.92 -1.49
N ASN A 242 24.52 -4.65 -0.52
CA ASN A 242 23.79 -5.22 0.60
C ASN A 242 23.94 -4.33 1.84
N ASP A 243 23.09 -3.30 1.91
CA ASP A 243 23.18 -2.24 2.93
C ASP A 243 22.91 -2.75 4.35
N ASN A 244 22.00 -3.71 4.48
CA ASN A 244 21.39 -4.17 5.73
C ASN A 244 21.29 -5.72 5.73
N ASP A 245 22.44 -6.38 5.64
CA ASP A 245 22.56 -7.84 5.54
C ASP A 245 22.03 -8.58 6.79
N ASP A 246 22.17 -7.94 7.95
CA ASP A 246 21.67 -8.33 9.26
C ASP A 246 20.18 -8.04 9.49
N ILE A 247 19.41 -7.57 8.49
CA ILE A 247 17.96 -7.25 8.67
C ILE A 247 17.13 -8.42 9.23
N HIS A 248 17.49 -9.65 8.85
CA HIS A 248 16.84 -10.87 9.31
C HIS A 248 17.05 -11.14 10.81
N GLU A 249 18.09 -10.55 11.42
CA GLU A 249 18.33 -10.63 12.85
C GLU A 249 17.29 -9.86 13.66
N TYR A 250 16.61 -8.90 13.04
CA TYR A 250 15.61 -8.05 13.68
C TYR A 250 14.20 -8.46 13.31
N LEU A 251 13.93 -8.61 12.01
CA LEU A 251 12.57 -8.82 11.49
C LEU A 251 12.19 -10.30 11.40
N GLY A 252 13.18 -11.20 11.38
CA GLY A 252 12.96 -12.62 11.23
C GLY A 252 12.51 -13.03 9.83
N TYR A 253 11.56 -13.96 9.78
CA TYR A 253 11.25 -14.74 8.59
C TYR A 253 9.76 -14.77 8.22
N ALA A 254 8.91 -14.13 9.03
CA ALA A 254 7.49 -14.06 8.78
C ALA A 254 6.84 -12.91 9.56
N GLU A 255 5.76 -12.40 8.99
CA GLU A 255 4.82 -11.50 9.64
C GLU A 255 3.56 -12.29 9.96
N TYR A 256 3.09 -12.17 11.21
CA TYR A 256 1.90 -12.83 11.71
C TYR A 256 0.86 -11.78 12.05
N ILE A 257 -0.31 -11.86 11.42
CA ILE A 257 -1.38 -10.89 11.59
C ILE A 257 -2.57 -11.59 12.23
N ALA A 258 -3.15 -10.98 13.25
CA ALA A 258 -4.44 -11.35 13.82
C ALA A 258 -5.35 -10.12 13.83
N VAL A 259 -6.54 -10.28 13.28
CA VAL A 259 -7.56 -9.22 13.20
C VAL A 259 -8.84 -9.75 13.82
N TYR A 260 -9.43 -8.98 14.73
CA TYR A 260 -10.67 -9.28 15.40
C TYR A 260 -11.70 -8.20 15.14
N LYS A 261 -12.79 -8.58 14.48
CA LYS A 261 -13.97 -7.74 14.26
C LYS A 261 -14.89 -7.83 15.48
N TRP A 262 -14.68 -6.96 16.47
CA TRP A 262 -15.47 -6.95 17.71
C TRP A 262 -16.96 -6.83 17.39
N ASP A 263 -17.32 -5.82 16.61
CA ASP A 263 -18.65 -5.61 16.03
C ASP A 263 -18.53 -5.08 14.59
N ASP A 264 -19.60 -4.54 14.00
CA ASP A 264 -19.57 -4.08 12.61
C ASP A 264 -18.70 -2.84 12.37
N ASP A 265 -18.43 -2.07 13.42
CA ASP A 265 -17.76 -0.78 13.32
C ASP A 265 -16.39 -0.75 14.03
N HIS A 266 -16.10 -1.74 14.89
CA HIS A 266 -14.88 -1.82 15.68
C HIS A 266 -13.99 -3.01 15.29
N VAL A 267 -12.73 -2.72 14.97
CA VAL A 267 -11.74 -3.74 14.61
C VAL A 267 -10.46 -3.54 15.41
N ILE A 268 -9.94 -4.64 15.95
CA ILE A 268 -8.64 -4.71 16.60
C ILE A 268 -7.71 -5.50 15.69
N SER A 269 -6.53 -4.98 15.39
CA SER A 269 -5.50 -5.66 14.63
C SER A 269 -4.21 -5.79 15.44
N THR A 270 -3.47 -6.87 15.17
CA THR A 270 -2.15 -7.11 15.75
C THR A 270 -1.27 -7.70 14.68
N THR A 271 -0.11 -7.07 14.47
CA THR A 271 0.96 -7.58 13.61
C THR A 271 2.16 -7.91 14.48
N LEU A 272 2.68 -9.13 14.34
CA LEU A 272 3.84 -9.64 15.08
C LEU A 272 4.94 -10.03 14.09
N MET A 273 6.17 -9.63 14.40
CA MET A 273 7.38 -10.13 13.77
C MET A 273 8.34 -10.64 14.85
N ASN A 274 9.01 -11.75 14.61
CA ASN A 274 9.97 -12.32 15.55
C ASN A 274 11.12 -13.01 14.79
N ASN A 275 12.35 -12.83 15.27
CA ASN A 275 13.54 -13.43 14.64
C ASN A 275 13.75 -14.92 14.96
N LEU A 276 12.97 -15.48 15.89
CA LEU A 276 12.96 -16.87 16.36
C LEU A 276 14.32 -17.37 16.87
N ARG A 277 15.22 -16.46 17.26
CA ARG A 277 16.53 -16.80 17.85
C ARG A 277 16.37 -17.03 19.35
N SER A 278 17.11 -17.99 19.91
CA SER A 278 17.05 -18.31 21.34
C SER A 278 17.83 -17.33 22.23
N ASP A 279 19.01 -16.89 21.79
CA ASP A 279 19.96 -16.14 22.64
C ASP A 279 19.84 -14.61 22.49
N ASP A 280 19.33 -14.14 21.34
CA ASP A 280 19.09 -12.72 21.03
C ASP A 280 17.72 -12.60 20.35
N ASN A 281 16.65 -12.93 21.10
CA ASN A 281 15.29 -12.92 20.57
C ASN A 281 14.79 -11.48 20.41
N ARG A 282 14.42 -11.11 19.19
CA ARG A 282 13.85 -9.80 18.88
C ARG A 282 12.42 -9.97 18.42
N THR A 283 11.54 -9.14 18.99
CA THR A 283 10.10 -9.13 18.72
C THR A 283 9.64 -7.72 18.41
N SER A 284 8.80 -7.61 17.39
CA SER A 284 8.08 -6.38 17.06
C SER A 284 6.59 -6.63 17.07
N VAL A 285 5.84 -5.71 17.68
CA VAL A 285 4.38 -5.76 17.76
C VAL A 285 3.82 -4.41 17.29
N GLU A 286 2.87 -4.47 16.37
CA GLU A 286 1.99 -3.34 16.02
C GLU A 286 0.57 -3.69 16.45
N LEU A 287 -0.06 -2.82 17.24
CA LEU A 287 -1.45 -2.91 17.65
C LEU A 287 -2.24 -1.80 16.97
N GLY A 288 -3.36 -2.15 16.33
CA GLY A 288 -4.28 -1.20 15.73
C GLY A 288 -5.67 -1.32 16.34
N TYR A 289 -6.35 -0.19 16.50
CA TYR A 289 -7.76 -0.14 16.87
C TYR A 289 -8.48 0.88 15.98
N SER A 290 -9.40 0.39 15.16
CA SER A 290 -10.27 1.22 14.33
C SER A 290 -11.70 1.26 14.90
N PHE A 291 -12.34 2.43 14.82
CA PHE A 291 -13.66 2.71 15.38
C PHE A 291 -14.44 3.67 14.45
N PRO A 292 -15.78 3.74 14.52
CA PRO A 292 -16.56 4.52 13.57
C PRO A 292 -16.29 6.02 13.67
N MET A 293 -16.06 6.69 12.54
CA MET A 293 -15.90 8.14 12.44
C MET A 293 -16.62 8.68 11.19
N GLY A 294 -17.93 8.87 11.31
CA GLY A 294 -18.79 9.20 10.18
C GLY A 294 -19.06 7.98 9.28
N GLU A 295 -19.56 8.22 8.08
CA GLU A 295 -20.05 7.14 7.20
C GLU A 295 -18.95 6.47 6.37
N ARG A 296 -17.83 7.17 6.12
CA ARG A 296 -16.79 6.72 5.17
C ARG A 296 -15.42 6.53 5.78
N LEU A 297 -15.16 7.12 6.95
CA LEU A 297 -13.87 7.09 7.61
C LEU A 297 -13.97 6.36 8.94
N LYS A 298 -12.86 5.76 9.35
CA LYS A 298 -12.70 5.21 10.69
C LYS A 298 -11.73 6.08 11.47
N GLY A 299 -12.01 6.31 12.74
CA GLY A 299 -10.99 6.77 13.67
C GLY A 299 -10.02 5.62 13.90
N PHE A 300 -8.73 5.93 14.07
CA PHE A 300 -7.69 4.91 14.18
C PHE A 300 -6.66 5.29 15.22
N VAL A 301 -6.33 4.34 16.09
CA VAL A 301 -5.21 4.42 17.05
C VAL A 301 -4.26 3.29 16.75
N GLN A 302 -2.97 3.59 16.73
CA GLN A 302 -1.92 2.61 16.50
C GLN A 302 -0.86 2.72 17.60
N TYR A 303 -0.37 1.57 18.06
CA TYR A 303 0.79 1.47 18.93
C TYR A 303 1.81 0.51 18.32
N TYR A 304 3.06 0.92 18.23
CA TYR A 304 4.17 0.12 17.73
C TYR A 304 5.25 -0.04 18.80
N ASN A 305 5.77 -1.25 18.95
CA ASN A 305 6.87 -1.56 19.87
C ASN A 305 7.76 -2.64 19.27
N GLY A 306 9.00 -2.29 18.93
CA GLY A 306 9.99 -3.24 18.43
C GLY A 306 10.89 -2.67 17.33
N TYR A 307 11.40 -3.55 16.48
CA TYR A 307 12.35 -3.25 15.40
C TYR A 307 11.69 -3.26 14.02
N GLY A 308 12.13 -2.38 13.11
CA GLY A 308 11.64 -2.35 11.72
C GLY A 308 10.24 -1.79 11.56
N GLU A 309 9.95 -0.71 12.28
CA GLU A 309 8.78 0.11 11.95
C GLU A 309 8.93 0.71 10.55
N SER A 310 10.17 1.10 10.23
CA SER A 310 10.64 1.59 8.95
C SER A 310 11.94 0.86 8.55
N LEU A 311 12.39 1.00 7.30
CA LEU A 311 13.68 0.42 6.89
C LEU A 311 14.88 1.15 7.50
N ILE A 312 14.85 2.48 7.64
CA ILE A 312 15.96 3.19 8.29
C ILE A 312 16.10 2.81 9.78
N ASP A 313 15.00 2.40 10.41
CA ASP A 313 14.93 1.96 11.81
C ASP A 313 14.87 0.43 11.95
N TYR A 314 15.31 -0.34 10.94
CA TYR A 314 15.21 -1.81 10.98
C TYR A 314 15.95 -2.44 12.16
N ASN A 315 17.03 -1.81 12.59
CA ASN A 315 17.90 -2.23 13.68
C ASN A 315 17.76 -1.40 14.96
N GLU A 316 16.82 -0.46 15.01
CA GLU A 316 16.56 0.39 16.17
C GLU A 316 15.23 0.02 16.83
N ARG A 317 15.16 0.06 18.16
CA ARG A 317 13.95 -0.31 18.88
C ARG A 317 13.05 0.89 19.09
N MET A 318 11.94 0.91 18.37
CA MET A 318 10.98 2.01 18.36
C MET A 318 9.81 1.75 19.31
N HIS A 319 9.39 2.81 19.99
CA HIS A 319 8.15 2.90 20.75
C HIS A 319 7.34 4.06 20.20
N ARG A 320 6.23 3.77 19.52
CA ARG A 320 5.39 4.82 18.92
C ARG A 320 3.92 4.63 19.25
N ILE A 321 3.24 5.72 19.56
CA ILE A 321 1.78 5.78 19.60
C ILE A 321 1.29 6.85 18.63
N GLY A 322 0.19 6.57 17.96
CA GLY A 322 -0.39 7.49 16.98
C GLY A 322 -1.90 7.45 16.95
N ILE A 323 -2.49 8.57 16.55
CA ILE A 323 -3.94 8.73 16.38
C ILE A 323 -4.23 9.44 15.06
N GLY A 324 -5.30 9.01 14.38
CA GLY A 324 -5.74 9.62 13.15
C GLY A 324 -6.95 8.93 12.55
N ILE A 325 -6.94 8.83 11.23
CA ILE A 325 -8.04 8.29 10.43
C ILE A 325 -7.55 7.17 9.51
N MET A 326 -8.46 6.25 9.22
CA MET A 326 -8.25 5.11 8.35
C MET A 326 -9.36 5.07 7.29
N LEU A 327 -8.96 4.75 6.06
CA LEU A 327 -9.87 4.59 4.92
C LEU A 327 -10.36 3.14 4.83
N ASN A 328 -9.45 2.17 4.97
CA ASN A 328 -9.77 0.75 4.98
C ASN A 328 -8.92 0.04 6.03
N ASP A 329 -9.49 -0.99 6.65
CA ASP A 329 -8.76 -1.92 7.52
C ASP A 329 -8.39 -3.19 6.72
N TRP A 330 -7.97 -4.24 7.41
CA TRP A 330 -7.69 -5.57 6.85
C TRP A 330 -8.94 -6.36 6.41
N LEU A 331 -10.14 -5.96 6.87
CA LEU A 331 -11.43 -6.64 6.66
C LEU A 331 -12.39 -5.82 5.81
#